data_AF-A0A2J6I6K7-F1
#
_entry.id   AF-A0A2J6I6K7-F1
#
_cell.length_a   1.000
_cell.length_b   1.000
_cell.length_c   1.000
_cell.angle_alpha   90.00
_cell.angle_beta   90.00
_cell.angle_gamma   90.00
#
_symmetry.space_group_name_H-M   'P 1'
#
loop_
_entity.id
_entity.type
_entity.pdbx_description
1 polymer ?
#
loop_
_entity_poly.entity_id
_entity_poly.type
_entity_poly.pdbx_seq_one_letter_code
_entity_poly.pdbx_strand_id
1 'polypeptide(L)'
;MQNTKKLGIWMDHNKAQIMEMKNYSILSNIINSNTTIGDKPNFGNDESLQQNTEQDQLKEYFKSLSKVIKGFEEVVLFGPTNAKTELFNLLREDSHYNDIKIEVETTDNLSVNQMHAFVRDYYKKK
;
A
#
# COMPACT_ATOMS: atom_id res chain seq x y z
N MET A 1 -1.97 -25.87 7.32
CA MET A 1 -0.86 -24.89 7.33
C MET A 1 -1.50 -23.54 7.10
N GLN A 2 -1.46 -22.65 8.09
CA GLN A 2 -2.16 -21.36 8.00
C GLN A 2 -1.48 -20.54 6.88
N ASN A 3 -2.23 -20.24 5.82
CA ASN A 3 -1.74 -19.48 4.67
C ASN A 3 -1.78 -17.99 5.05
N THR A 4 -0.84 -17.54 5.89
CA THR A 4 -0.78 -16.15 6.36
C THR A 4 -0.68 -15.21 5.16
N LYS A 5 -1.64 -14.30 5.04
CA LYS A 5 -1.65 -13.32 3.95
C LYS A 5 -0.61 -12.23 4.21
N LYS A 6 0.43 -12.23 3.38
CA LYS A 6 1.61 -11.35 3.50
C LYS A 6 1.61 -10.29 2.40
N LEU A 7 1.89 -9.04 2.77
CA LEU A 7 1.84 -7.88 1.88
C LEU A 7 3.05 -6.98 2.06
N GLY A 8 3.78 -6.72 0.98
CA GLY A 8 4.72 -5.61 0.92
C GLY A 8 4.11 -4.40 0.24
N ILE A 9 4.32 -3.21 0.80
CA ILE A 9 3.94 -1.94 0.17
C ILE A 9 5.18 -1.07 0.10
N TRP A 10 5.73 -0.89 -1.09
CA TRP A 10 6.67 0.21 -1.32
C TRP A 10 5.86 1.47 -1.56
N MET A 11 6.14 2.58 -0.90
CA MET A 11 5.39 3.81 -1.11
C MET A 11 6.22 5.08 -0.90
N ASP A 12 5.82 6.10 -1.65
CA ASP A 12 6.11 7.50 -1.40
C ASP A 12 4.78 8.30 -1.33
N HIS A 13 4.87 9.63 -1.29
CA HIS A 13 3.70 10.52 -1.26
C HIS A 13 2.93 10.59 -2.59
N ASN A 14 3.47 10.04 -3.67
CA ASN A 14 2.92 10.10 -5.02
C ASN A 14 2.37 8.76 -5.51
N LYS A 15 2.99 7.64 -5.12
CA LYS A 15 2.60 6.29 -5.57
C LYS A 15 2.98 5.22 -4.55
N ALA A 16 2.21 4.14 -4.58
CA ALA A 16 2.45 2.91 -3.84
C ALA A 16 2.47 1.73 -4.79
N GLN A 17 3.46 0.87 -4.63
CA GLN A 17 3.53 -0.43 -5.24
C GLN A 17 3.16 -1.49 -4.21
N ILE A 18 2.00 -2.10 -4.41
CA ILE A 18 1.43 -3.17 -3.60
C ILE A 18 1.99 -4.50 -4.12
N MET A 19 2.52 -5.33 -3.24
CA MET A 19 3.13 -6.62 -3.55
C MET A 19 2.56 -7.69 -2.62
N GLU A 20 1.54 -8.40 -3.10
CA GLU A 20 0.95 -9.52 -2.39
C GLU A 20 1.79 -10.78 -2.60
N MET A 21 2.19 -11.43 -1.51
CA MET A 21 2.95 -12.68 -1.57
C MET A 21 1.99 -13.89 -1.52
N LYS A 22 1.97 -14.67 -2.60
CA LYS A 22 1.23 -15.94 -2.71
C LYS A 22 2.19 -17.09 -2.97
N ASN A 23 2.48 -17.85 -1.92
CA ASN A 23 3.35 -19.03 -1.93
C ASN A 23 4.75 -18.74 -2.51
N TYR A 24 4.89 -18.78 -3.84
CA TYR A 24 6.15 -18.57 -4.57
C TYR A 24 6.12 -17.38 -5.54
N SER A 25 4.99 -16.69 -5.65
CA SER A 25 4.76 -15.60 -6.60
C SER A 25 4.39 -14.31 -5.87
N ILE A 26 4.75 -13.19 -6.48
CA ILE A 26 4.36 -11.85 -6.04
C ILE A 26 3.36 -11.29 -7.06
N LEU A 27 2.17 -10.92 -6.60
CA LEU A 27 1.22 -10.15 -7.40
C LEU A 27 1.43 -8.67 -7.08
N SER A 28 1.84 -7.89 -8.09
CA SER A 28 2.12 -6.47 -7.94
C SER A 28 1.00 -5.61 -8.53
N ASN A 29 0.57 -4.58 -7.81
CA ASN A 29 -0.35 -3.54 -8.28
C ASN A 29 0.19 -2.16 -7.90
N ILE A 30 -0.18 -1.12 -8.64
CA ILE A 30 0.25 0.26 -8.38
C ILE A 30 -0.98 1.11 -8.06
N ILE A 31 -0.88 1.91 -7.00
CA ILE A 31 -1.89 2.90 -6.61
C ILE A 31 -1.19 4.26 -6.62
N ASN A 32 -1.70 5.22 -7.39
CA ASN A 32 -1.18 6.58 -7.42
C ASN A 32 -2.03 7.51 -6.56
N SER A 33 -1.44 8.53 -5.97
CA SER A 33 -2.16 9.53 -5.16
C SER A 33 -3.06 10.44 -6.00
N ASN A 34 -2.73 10.61 -7.28
CA ASN A 34 -3.48 11.44 -8.23
C ASN A 34 -4.52 10.66 -9.06
N THR A 35 -4.58 9.34 -8.93
CA THR A 35 -5.62 8.55 -9.57
C THR A 35 -6.87 8.72 -8.74
N THR A 36 -7.71 9.66 -9.20
CA THR A 36 -9.14 9.65 -8.91
C THR A 36 -9.62 8.22 -9.04
N ILE A 37 -10.39 7.74 -8.07
CA ILE A 37 -10.95 6.38 -8.09
C ILE A 37 -11.75 6.22 -9.39
N GLY A 38 -11.10 5.71 -10.43
CA GLY A 38 -11.55 5.81 -11.82
C GLY A 38 -11.11 4.63 -12.70
N ASP A 39 -10.42 3.64 -12.15
CA ASP A 39 -10.18 2.35 -12.82
C ASP A 39 -11.09 1.27 -12.23
N LYS A 40 -12.40 1.51 -12.35
CA LYS A 40 -13.34 0.43 -12.69
C LYS A 40 -13.45 0.43 -14.22
N PRO A 41 -13.42 -0.73 -14.91
CA PRO A 41 -13.76 -0.74 -16.32
C PRO A 41 -15.23 -0.34 -16.46
N ASN A 42 -15.44 0.81 -17.10
CA ASN A 42 -16.68 1.23 -17.74
C ASN A 42 -17.88 1.49 -16.79
N PHE A 43 -18.18 2.75 -16.49
CA PHE A 43 -19.56 3.28 -16.57
C PHE A 43 -19.57 4.80 -16.36
N GLY A 44 -20.09 5.52 -17.35
CA GLY A 44 -20.84 6.76 -17.13
C GLY A 44 -20.01 8.04 -17.04
N ASN A 45 -20.22 8.89 -18.03
CA ASN A 45 -19.80 10.29 -18.05
C ASN A 45 -20.33 11.02 -16.81
N ASP A 46 -19.47 11.71 -16.08
CA ASP A 46 -19.88 12.85 -15.26
C ASP A 46 -18.68 13.79 -15.06
N GLU A 47 -18.67 14.88 -15.84
CA GLU A 47 -17.73 16.00 -15.76
C GLU A 47 -18.05 16.90 -14.53
N SER A 48 -18.32 16.30 -13.38
CA SER A 48 -18.73 17.04 -12.19
C SER A 48 -17.68 16.93 -11.08
N LEU A 49 -17.06 18.09 -10.82
CA LEU A 49 -16.56 18.53 -9.51
C LEU A 49 -15.26 17.91 -9.00
N GLN A 50 -14.09 18.41 -9.42
CA GLN A 50 -12.87 18.14 -8.65
C GLN A 50 -11.99 19.38 -8.46
N GLN A 51 -12.44 20.26 -7.56
CA GLN A 51 -11.52 21.02 -6.70
C GLN A 51 -11.10 20.12 -5.54
N ASN A 52 -10.58 18.92 -5.81
CA ASN A 52 -10.00 18.09 -4.77
C ASN A 52 -8.62 18.68 -4.47
N THR A 53 -8.48 19.27 -3.28
CA THR A 53 -7.20 19.81 -2.85
C THR A 53 -6.16 18.70 -2.76
N GLU A 54 -4.87 19.03 -2.84
CA GLU A 54 -3.78 18.04 -2.67
C GLU A 54 -3.92 17.22 -1.38
N GLN A 55 -4.50 17.81 -0.33
CA GLN A 55 -4.78 17.13 0.93
C GLN A 55 -5.88 16.07 0.81
N ASP A 56 -6.92 16.32 0.02
CA ASP A 56 -8.01 15.35 -0.15
C ASP A 56 -7.54 14.15 -0.99
N GLN A 57 -6.71 14.40 -2.00
CA GLN A 57 -6.06 13.35 -2.79
C GLN A 57 -5.18 12.45 -1.90
N LEU A 58 -4.37 13.04 -1.02
CA LEU A 58 -3.54 12.29 -0.08
C LEU A 58 -4.38 11.44 0.89
N LYS A 59 -5.50 11.98 1.39
CA LYS A 59 -6.43 11.23 2.24
C LYS A 59 -7.06 10.05 1.51
N GLU A 60 -7.51 10.24 0.26
CA GLU A 60 -8.09 9.16 -0.55
C GLU A 60 -7.05 8.07 -0.87
N TYR A 61 -5.82 8.49 -1.14
CA TYR A 61 -4.69 7.60 -1.35
C TYR A 61 -4.43 6.72 -0.13
N PHE A 62 -4.24 7.31 1.05
CA PHE A 62 -4.06 6.56 2.29
C PHE A 62 -5.27 5.66 2.60
N LYS A 63 -6.49 6.15 2.41
CA LYS A 63 -7.71 5.35 2.60
C LYS A 63 -7.75 4.13 1.69
N SER A 64 -7.28 4.26 0.45
CA SER A 64 -7.19 3.14 -0.50
C SER A 64 -6.16 2.11 -0.05
N LEU A 65 -5.00 2.56 0.43
CA LEU A 65 -3.98 1.67 1.02
C LEU A 65 -4.51 0.95 2.26
N SER A 66 -5.17 1.65 3.19
CA SER A 66 -5.75 1.05 4.39
C SER A 66 -6.75 -0.06 4.04
N LYS A 67 -7.61 0.15 3.03
CA LYS A 67 -8.55 -0.89 2.57
C LYS A 67 -7.85 -2.14 2.06
N VAL A 68 -6.73 -1.98 1.34
CA VAL A 68 -5.93 -3.13 0.89
C VAL A 68 -5.36 -3.86 2.09
N ILE A 69 -4.72 -3.14 3.02
CA ILE A 69 -4.08 -3.66 4.24
C ILE A 69 -5.05 -4.50 5.07
N LYS A 70 -6.31 -4.08 5.19
CA LYS A 70 -7.36 -4.80 5.96
C LYS A 70 -7.57 -6.26 5.52
N GLY A 71 -7.17 -6.62 4.30
CA GLY A 71 -7.28 -7.99 3.78
C GLY A 71 -6.12 -8.91 4.16
N PHE A 72 -5.12 -8.43 4.89
CA PHE A 72 -3.85 -9.12 5.17
C PHE A 72 -3.57 -9.21 6.67
N GLU A 73 -2.71 -10.16 7.04
CA GLU A 73 -2.32 -10.41 8.44
C GLU A 73 -0.94 -9.84 8.76
N GLU A 74 -0.02 -9.87 7.80
CA GLU A 74 1.32 -9.31 7.93
C GLU A 74 1.60 -8.34 6.79
N VAL A 75 2.00 -7.12 7.14
CA VAL A 75 2.21 -6.03 6.20
C VAL A 75 3.54 -5.35 6.50
N VAL A 76 4.38 -5.17 5.48
CA VAL A 76 5.58 -4.34 5.56
C VAL A 76 5.39 -3.10 4.71
N LEU A 77 5.44 -1.93 5.34
CA LEU A 77 5.43 -0.63 4.67
C LEU A 77 6.87 -0.16 4.51
N PHE A 78 7.30 0.11 3.28
CA PHE A 78 8.68 0.53 3.02
C PHE A 78 8.78 1.60 1.95
N GLY A 79 9.92 2.28 1.88
CA GLY A 79 10.15 3.34 0.91
C GLY A 79 11.06 4.47 1.41
N PRO A 80 11.42 5.40 0.51
CA PRO A 80 12.40 6.46 0.78
C PRO A 80 11.84 7.64 1.58
N THR A 81 10.52 7.86 1.55
CA THR A 81 9.90 9.01 2.23
C THR A 81 9.22 8.61 3.54
N ASN A 82 8.67 9.60 4.24
CA ASN A 82 7.92 9.41 5.48
C ASN A 82 6.46 8.97 5.28
N ALA A 83 6.00 8.82 4.02
CA ALA A 83 4.61 8.43 3.72
C ALA A 83 4.22 7.10 4.40
N LYS A 84 5.16 6.15 4.46
CA LYS A 84 5.01 4.86 5.18
C LYS A 84 4.74 5.04 6.67
N THR A 85 5.40 6.01 7.31
CA THR A 85 5.27 6.30 8.74
C THR A 85 3.98 7.04 9.03
N GLU A 86 3.59 7.97 8.16
CA GLU A 86 2.29 8.67 8.25
C GLU A 86 1.13 7.67 8.13
N LEU A 87 1.17 6.78 7.14
CA LEU A 87 0.17 5.73 6.98
C LEU A 87 0.16 4.78 8.19
N PHE A 88 1.34 4.38 8.68
CA PHE A 88 1.44 3.54 9.87
C PHE A 88 0.75 4.15 11.08
N ASN A 89 1.01 5.44 11.37
CA ASN A 89 0.39 6.14 12.49
C ASN A 89 -1.14 6.19 12.33
N LEU A 90 -1.63 6.49 11.12
CA LEU A 90 -3.06 6.50 10.81
C LEU A 90 -3.70 5.13 11.05
N LEU A 91 -3.03 4.04 10.67
CA LEU A 91 -3.52 2.67 10.88
C LEU A 91 -3.48 2.28 12.35
N ARG A 92 -2.50 2.75 13.13
CA ARG A 92 -2.39 2.48 14.57
C ARG A 92 -3.46 3.16 15.40
N GLU A 93 -4.00 4.28 14.93
CA GLU A 93 -5.12 4.97 15.57
C GLU A 93 -6.46 4.24 15.36
N ASP A 94 -6.57 3.42 14.30
CA ASP A 94 -7.78 2.69 13.96
C ASP A 94 -7.71 1.23 14.47
N SER A 95 -8.60 0.90 15.40
CA SER A 95 -8.66 -0.41 16.06
C SER A 95 -8.88 -1.59 15.09
N HIS A 96 -9.41 -1.34 13.89
CA HIS A 96 -9.59 -2.39 12.87
C HIS A 96 -8.26 -2.96 12.35
N TYR A 97 -7.14 -2.29 12.59
CA TYR A 97 -5.82 -2.73 12.13
C TYR A 97 -4.93 -3.24 13.27
N ASN A 98 -5.44 -3.30 14.51
CA ASN A 98 -4.66 -3.76 15.66
C ASN A 98 -4.26 -5.24 15.57
N ASP A 99 -5.09 -6.06 14.93
CA ASP A 99 -4.81 -7.48 14.71
C ASP A 99 -3.82 -7.73 13.56
N ILE A 100 -3.48 -6.68 12.80
CA ILE A 100 -2.58 -6.78 11.63
C ILE A 100 -1.17 -6.42 12.07
N LYS A 101 -0.21 -7.31 11.77
CA LYS A 101 1.21 -7.05 12.04
C LYS A 101 1.76 -6.12 10.96
N ILE A 102 1.72 -4.83 11.24
CA ILE A 102 2.29 -3.80 10.37
C ILE A 102 3.68 -3.41 10.89
N GLU A 103 4.67 -3.51 10.01
CA GLU A 103 6.06 -3.11 10.25
C GLU A 103 6.48 -2.04 9.22
N VAL A 104 7.40 -1.16 9.60
CA VAL A 104 7.84 -0.04 8.76
C VAL A 104 9.34 -0.12 8.56
N GLU A 105 9.78 -0.11 7.30
CA GLU A 105 11.19 -0.22 6.93
C GLU A 105 11.59 0.95 6.02
N THR A 106 12.73 1.59 6.30
CA THR A 106 13.24 2.66 5.43
C THR A 106 14.15 2.05 4.37
N THR A 107 13.89 2.38 3.11
CA THR A 107 14.67 1.89 1.96
C THR A 107 14.94 3.02 1.01
N ASP A 108 16.01 2.92 0.22
CA ASP A 108 16.22 3.83 -0.91
C ASP A 108 15.13 3.70 -1.99
N ASN A 109 15.27 4.50 -3.05
CA ASN A 109 14.45 4.35 -4.23
C ASN A 109 14.84 3.05 -4.97
N LEU A 110 14.04 2.01 -4.79
CA LEU A 110 14.28 0.69 -5.37
C LEU A 110 13.63 0.57 -6.75
N SER A 111 14.22 -0.20 -7.65
CA SER A 111 13.54 -0.66 -8.86
C SER A 111 12.49 -1.72 -8.52
N VAL A 112 11.52 -1.96 -9.41
CA VAL A 112 10.47 -2.99 -9.23
C VAL A 112 11.05 -4.36 -8.84
N ASN A 113 12.11 -4.79 -9.52
CA ASN A 113 12.77 -6.08 -9.23
C ASN A 113 13.42 -6.09 -7.83
N GLN A 114 14.00 -4.97 -7.40
CA GLN A 114 14.57 -4.83 -6.06
C GLN A 114 13.49 -4.77 -4.98
N MET A 115 12.34 -4.13 -5.25
CA MET A 115 11.19 -4.16 -4.35
C MET A 115 10.69 -5.59 -4.16
N HIS A 116 10.56 -6.35 -5.25
CA HIS A 116 10.15 -7.76 -5.19
C HIS A 116 11.15 -8.62 -4.40
N ALA A 117 12.46 -8.40 -4.62
CA ALA A 117 13.51 -9.07 -3.87
C ALA A 117 13.46 -8.71 -2.38
N PHE A 118 13.29 -7.43 -2.05
CA PHE A 118 13.16 -6.94 -0.68
C PHE A 118 12.01 -7.64 0.06
N VAL A 119 10.80 -7.65 -0.53
CA VAL A 119 9.63 -8.29 0.08
C VAL A 119 9.85 -9.79 0.27
N ARG A 120 10.43 -10.47 -0.72
CA ARG A 120 10.74 -11.89 -0.62
C ARG A 120 11.72 -12.17 0.51
N ASP A 121 12.81 -11.42 0.58
CA ASP A 121 13.85 -11.60 1.59
C ASP A 121 13.35 -11.26 2.98
N TYR A 122 12.54 -10.21 3.12
CA TYR A 122 11.89 -9.82 4.36
C TYR A 122 11.06 -10.97 4.94
N TYR A 123 10.18 -11.57 4.14
CA TYR A 123 9.32 -12.66 4.59
C TYR A 123 9.98 -14.05 4.62
N LYS A 124 11.17 -14.20 4.06
CA LYS A 124 11.98 -15.42 4.12
C LYS A 124 12.86 -15.48 5.38
N LYS A 125 13.27 -14.33 5.91
CA LYS A 125 14.11 -14.22 7.11
C LYS A 125 13.34 -14.38 8.43
N LYS A 126 12.02 -14.53 8.38
CA LYS A 126 11.11 -14.60 9.51
C LYS A 126 10.58 -16.02 9.68
#